data_AF-A0A959NYW7-F1
#
_entry.id   AF-A0A959NYW7-F1
#
_cell.length_a   1.000
_cell.length_b   1.000
_cell.length_c   1.000
_cell.angle_alpha   90.00
_cell.angle_beta   90.00
_cell.angle_gamma   90.00
#
_symmetry.space_group_name_H-M   'P 1'
#
loop_
_entity.id
_entity.type
_entity.pdbx_description
1 polymer ?
#
loop_
_entity_poly.entity_id
_entity_poly.type
_entity_poly.pdbx_seq_one_letter_code
_entity_poly.pdbx_strand_id
1 'polypeptide(L)'
;LKGYEWLKERLESEAGKKQIEKTIKLEKIANELDCTLSQLAIAWCLVNPNVSTVITGASKSQQVKSIMKSLDIVSKLTTDVLIEIEQILDNKPNWPFDWRNM
;
A
#
# COMPACT_ATOMS: atom_id res chain seq x y z
N LEU A 1 -8.93 23.71 -5.57
CA LEU A 1 -9.99 22.85 -6.15
C LEU A 1 -11.25 23.10 -5.33
N LYS A 2 -12.24 23.80 -5.89
CA LYS A 2 -13.49 24.14 -5.17
C LYS A 2 -14.20 22.82 -4.79
N GLY A 3 -14.41 22.57 -3.50
CA GLY A 3 -15.03 21.35 -2.97
C GLY A 3 -14.06 20.25 -2.48
N TYR A 4 -12.75 20.46 -2.58
CA TYR A 4 -11.71 19.53 -2.09
C TYR A 4 -10.84 20.14 -0.98
N GLU A 5 -11.34 21.16 -0.31
CA GLU A 5 -10.64 21.85 0.78
C GLU A 5 -10.28 20.86 1.90
N TRP A 6 -11.19 19.96 2.26
CA TRP A 6 -10.95 18.87 3.22
C TRP A 6 -9.78 17.96 2.82
N LEU A 7 -9.59 17.71 1.53
CA LEU A 7 -8.51 16.85 1.03
C LEU A 7 -7.18 17.60 1.11
N LYS A 8 -7.19 18.88 0.73
CA LYS A 8 -6.02 19.74 0.84
C LYS A 8 -5.55 19.84 2.29
N GLU A 9 -6.45 20.14 3.22
CA GLU A 9 -6.15 20.19 4.66
C GLU A 9 -5.60 18.86 5.19
N ARG A 10 -6.19 17.73 4.79
CA ARG A 10 -5.69 16.41 5.17
C ARG A 10 -4.28 16.15 4.65
N LEU A 11 -4.00 16.49 3.38
CA LEU A 11 -2.70 16.29 2.76
C LEU A 11 -1.63 17.23 3.33
N GLU A 12 -1.99 18.47 3.65
CA GLU A 12 -1.09 19.49 4.20
C GLU A 12 -0.86 19.33 5.71
N SER A 13 -1.66 18.52 6.40
CA SER A 13 -1.41 18.14 7.80
C SER A 13 -0.07 17.41 7.95
N GLU A 14 0.53 17.49 9.14
CA GLU A 14 1.78 16.77 9.45
C GLU A 14 1.64 15.25 9.26
N ALA A 15 0.48 14.68 9.57
CA ALA A 15 0.20 13.27 9.32
C ALA A 15 0.11 12.96 7.81
N GLY A 16 -0.49 13.85 7.02
CA GLY A 16 -0.60 13.73 5.57
C GLY A 16 0.76 13.79 4.88
N LYS A 17 1.60 14.76 5.25
CA LYS A 17 2.99 14.88 4.75
C LYS A 17 3.80 13.62 5.05
N LYS A 18 3.72 13.09 6.27
CA LYS A 18 4.39 11.83 6.64
C LYS A 18 3.90 10.64 5.79
N GLN A 19 2.60 10.55 5.51
CA GLN A 19 2.06 9.50 4.63
C GLN A 19 2.57 9.66 3.18
N ILE A 20 2.65 10.88 2.67
CA ILE A 20 3.21 11.17 1.35
C ILE A 20 4.68 10.76 1.30
N GLU A 21 5.48 11.10 2.31
CA GLU A 21 6.89 10.69 2.38
C GLU A 21 7.06 9.17 2.39
N LYS A 22 6.23 8.44 3.16
CA LYS A 22 6.22 6.97 3.14
C LYS A 22 5.85 6.43 1.76
N THR A 23 4.86 7.04 1.10
CA THR A 23 4.43 6.69 -0.27
C THR A 23 5.57 6.85 -1.27
N ILE A 24 6.34 7.95 -1.20
CA ILE A 24 7.52 8.20 -2.05
C ILE A 24 8.61 7.16 -1.80
N LYS A 25 8.83 6.74 -0.54
CA LYS A 25 9.79 5.67 -0.23
C LYS A 25 9.35 4.31 -0.81
N LEU A 26 8.07 3.96 -0.67
CA LEU A 26 7.52 2.73 -1.25
C LEU A 26 7.56 2.74 -2.78
N GLU A 27 7.41 3.91 -3.42
CA GLU A 27 7.54 4.03 -4.87
C GLU A 27 8.94 3.64 -5.37
N LYS A 28 9.99 3.87 -4.57
CA LYS A 28 11.35 3.41 -4.91
C LYS A 28 11.43 1.89 -4.97
N ILE A 29 10.90 1.20 -3.95
CA ILE A 29 10.81 -0.27 -3.93
C ILE A 29 10.01 -0.76 -5.13
N ALA A 30 8.86 -0.12 -5.43
CA ALA A 30 8.04 -0.51 -6.57
C ALA A 30 8.81 -0.43 -7.90
N ASN A 31 9.59 0.64 -8.10
CA ASN A 31 10.44 0.82 -9.28
C ASN A 31 11.56 -0.23 -9.36
N GLU A 32 12.20 -0.58 -8.24
CA GLU A 32 13.23 -1.63 -8.20
C GLU A 32 12.68 -3.01 -8.54
N LEU A 33 11.40 -3.26 -8.22
CA LEU A 33 10.70 -4.50 -8.56
C LEU A 33 10.05 -4.49 -9.96
N ASP A 34 10.23 -3.40 -10.72
CA ASP A 34 9.62 -3.16 -12.03
C ASP A 34 8.08 -3.25 -11.99
N CYS A 35 7.47 -2.52 -11.05
CA CYS A 35 6.02 -2.46 -10.89
C CYS A 35 5.55 -1.07 -10.46
N THR A 36 4.24 -0.83 -10.62
CA THR A 36 3.61 0.38 -10.08
C THR A 36 3.39 0.26 -8.58
N LEU A 37 3.37 1.39 -7.87
CA LEU A 37 3.05 1.39 -6.43
C LEU A 37 1.71 0.72 -6.11
N SER A 38 0.71 0.88 -6.99
CA SER A 38 -0.59 0.19 -6.83
C SER A 38 -0.47 -1.32 -6.94
N GLN A 39 0.39 -1.84 -7.83
CA GLN A 39 0.64 -3.28 -7.95
C GLN A 39 1.38 -3.80 -6.72
N LEU A 40 2.39 -3.06 -6.24
CA LEU A 40 3.10 -3.39 -4.99
C LEU A 40 2.13 -3.51 -3.81
N ALA A 41 1.22 -2.54 -3.64
CA ALA A 41 0.25 -2.55 -2.54
C ALA A 41 -0.68 -3.77 -2.59
N ILE A 42 -1.13 -4.16 -3.78
CA ILE A 42 -2.00 -5.34 -3.95
C ILE A 42 -1.22 -6.63 -3.70
N ALA A 43 0.00 -6.73 -4.23
CA ALA A 43 0.87 -7.88 -3.99
C ALA A 43 1.21 -8.04 -2.50
N TRP A 44 1.44 -6.94 -1.79
CA TRP A 44 1.67 -6.94 -0.34
C TRP A 44 0.47 -7.46 0.45
N CYS A 45 -0.76 -7.13 0.04
CA CYS A 45 -1.95 -7.74 0.64
C CYS A 45 -2.02 -9.26 0.37
N LEU A 46 -1.63 -9.72 -0.82
CA LEU A 46 -1.72 -11.12 -1.24
C LEU A 46 -0.64 -12.03 -0.65
N VAL A 47 0.50 -11.49 -0.22
CA VAL A 47 1.59 -12.30 0.36
C VAL A 47 1.25 -12.84 1.75
N ASN A 48 0.26 -12.25 2.44
CA ASN A 48 -0.16 -12.71 3.75
C ASN A 48 -0.95 -14.02 3.62
N PRO A 49 -0.48 -15.14 4.22
CA PRO A 49 -1.14 -16.44 4.09
C PRO A 49 -2.55 -16.49 4.70
N ASN A 50 -2.91 -15.52 5.55
CA ASN A 50 -4.24 -15.40 6.14
C ASN A 50 -5.22 -14.60 5.27
N VAL A 51 -4.77 -14.07 4.12
CA VAL A 51 -5.60 -13.32 3.19
C VAL A 51 -5.97 -14.20 2.00
N SER A 52 -7.25 -14.57 1.90
CA SER A 52 -7.74 -15.38 0.77
C SER A 52 -8.17 -14.54 -0.43
N THR A 53 -8.49 -13.26 -0.24
CA THR A 53 -9.05 -12.40 -1.29
C THR A 53 -8.74 -10.93 -1.04
N VAL A 54 -8.38 -10.21 -2.11
CA VAL A 54 -8.21 -8.75 -2.10
C VAL A 54 -9.28 -8.13 -2.99
N ILE A 55 -10.11 -7.25 -2.41
CA ILE A 55 -11.17 -6.54 -3.14
C ILE A 55 -10.60 -5.22 -3.67
N THR A 56 -10.65 -5.01 -4.98
CA THR A 56 -10.11 -3.81 -5.63
C THR A 56 -11.18 -3.04 -6.38
N GLY A 57 -11.17 -1.71 -6.27
CA GLY A 57 -12.00 -0.82 -7.09
C GLY A 57 -11.28 -0.39 -8.37
N ALA A 58 -11.98 -0.40 -9.50
CA ALA A 58 -11.49 0.13 -10.78
C ALA A 58 -12.59 0.93 -11.47
N SER A 59 -12.25 2.13 -11.92
CA SER A 59 -13.15 3.01 -12.69
C SER A 59 -12.99 2.83 -14.21
N LYS A 60 -11.90 2.20 -14.64
CA LYS A 60 -11.58 1.94 -16.05
C LYS A 60 -11.08 0.51 -16.25
N SER A 61 -11.40 -0.11 -17.38
CA SER A 61 -10.96 -1.48 -17.71
C SER A 61 -9.44 -1.66 -17.69
N GLN A 62 -8.68 -0.62 -18.06
CA GLN A 62 -7.22 -0.65 -18.02
C GLN A 62 -6.67 -0.82 -16.59
N GLN A 63 -7.36 -0.29 -15.57
CA GLN A 63 -6.95 -0.46 -14.17
C GLN A 63 -7.09 -1.93 -13.74
N VAL A 64 -8.18 -2.60 -14.15
CA VAL A 64 -8.36 -4.04 -13.89
C VAL A 64 -7.20 -4.84 -14.47
N LYS A 65 -6.82 -4.57 -15.72
CA LYS A 65 -5.66 -5.22 -16.35
C LYS A 65 -4.35 -4.96 -15.59
N SER A 66 -4.16 -3.74 -15.09
CA SER A 66 -2.98 -3.39 -14.29
C SER A 66 -2.96 -4.13 -12.95
N ILE A 67 -4.11 -4.22 -12.27
CA ILE A 67 -4.30 -4.92 -11.00
C ILE A 67 -3.94 -6.40 -11.14
N MET A 68 -4.37 -7.07 -12.22
CA MET A 68 -4.08 -8.50 -12.42
C MET A 68 -2.58 -8.80 -12.52
N LYS A 69 -1.77 -7.87 -13.04
CA LYS A 69 -0.31 -8.01 -13.09
C LYS A 69 0.37 -7.97 -11.72
N SER A 70 -0.34 -7.59 -10.65
CA SER A 70 0.21 -7.62 -9.29
C SER A 70 0.54 -9.05 -8.84
N LEU A 71 -0.10 -10.06 -9.43
CA LEU A 71 0.19 -11.47 -9.13
C LEU A 71 1.64 -11.84 -9.47
N ASP A 72 2.20 -11.24 -10.53
CA ASP A 72 3.58 -11.45 -10.95
C ASP A 72 4.61 -10.85 -9.97
N ILE A 73 4.14 -9.99 -9.06
CA ILE A 73 4.97 -9.29 -8.07
C ILE A 73 5.01 -10.05 -6.74
N VAL A 74 4.01 -10.88 -6.44
CA VAL A 74 3.92 -11.62 -5.17
C VAL A 74 5.17 -12.46 -4.91
N SER A 75 5.69 -13.14 -5.93
CA SER A 75 6.92 -13.95 -5.83
C SER A 75 8.20 -13.13 -5.67
N LYS A 76 8.16 -11.82 -5.96
CA LYS A 76 9.29 -10.90 -5.81
C LYS A 76 9.37 -10.28 -4.41
N LEU A 77 8.32 -10.40 -3.59
CA LEU A 77 8.30 -9.88 -2.21
C LEU A 77 9.07 -10.81 -1.28
N THR A 78 10.39 -10.74 -1.34
CA THR A 78 11.28 -11.48 -0.44
C THR A 78 11.16 -10.97 1.00
N THR A 79 11.71 -11.74 1.95
CA THR A 79 11.75 -11.33 3.37
C THR A 79 12.40 -9.96 3.55
N ASP A 80 13.48 -9.67 2.83
CA ASP A 80 14.18 -8.38 2.94
C ASP A 80 13.33 -7.22 2.43
N VAL A 81 12.65 -7.39 1.30
CA VAL A 81 11.71 -6.40 0.76
C VAL A 81 10.57 -6.15 1.73
N LEU A 82 10.02 -7.21 2.34
CA LEU A 82 8.96 -7.08 3.33
C LEU A 82 9.44 -6.35 4.59
N ILE A 83 10.65 -6.62 5.07
CA ILE A 83 11.25 -5.90 6.20
C ILE A 83 11.40 -4.41 5.86
N GLU A 84 11.84 -4.08 4.64
CA GLU A 84 11.98 -2.69 4.21
C GLU A 84 10.62 -1.97 4.16
N ILE A 85 9.58 -2.63 3.60
CA ILE A 85 8.21 -2.09 3.59
C ILE A 85 7.72 -1.82 5.02
N GLU A 86 7.92 -2.76 5.95
CA GLU A 86 7.53 -2.62 7.35
C GLU A 86 8.26 -1.45 8.04
N GLN A 87 9.55 -1.27 7.77
CA GLN A 87 10.33 -0.14 8.29
C GLN A 87 9.84 1.22 7.75
N ILE A 88 9.43 1.27 6.49
CA ILE A 88 8.86 2.50 5.91
C ILE A 88 7.49 2.79 6.53
N LEU A 89 6.64 1.77 6.63
CA LEU A 89 5.27 1.93 7.10
C LEU A 89 5.20 2.19 8.60
N ASP A 90 6.08 1.59 9.40
CA ASP A 90 6.24 1.82 10.85
C ASP A 90 4.89 1.93 11.58
N ASN A 91 3.99 0.99 11.27
CA ASN A 91 2.62 0.96 11.78
C ASN A 91 2.17 -0.48 12.08
N LYS A 92 3.12 -1.40 12.25
CA LYS A 92 2.84 -2.80 12.52
C LYS A 92 1.97 -2.91 13.78
N PRO A 93 0.81 -3.60 13.71
CA PRO A 93 -0.10 -3.69 14.85
C PRO A 93 0.53 -4.51 15.98
N ASN A 94 0.25 -4.10 17.22
CA ASN A 94 0.60 -4.88 18.40
C ASN A 94 -0.45 -5.98 18.61
N TRP A 95 0.01 -7.22 18.73
CA TRP A 95 -0.84 -8.37 19.05
C TRP A 95 -0.64 -8.79 20.52
N PRO A 96 -1.69 -9.23 21.23
CA PRO A 96 -3.07 -9.35 20.78
C PRO A 96 -3.76 -7.99 20.64
N PHE A 97 -4.45 -7.79 19.52
CA PHE A 97 -5.21 -6.57 19.25
C PHE A 97 -6.55 -6.63 20.00
N ASP A 98 -6.75 -5.72 20.96
CA ASP A 98 -7.99 -5.67 21.75
C ASP A 98 -9.09 -4.91 20.99
N TRP A 99 -9.94 -5.67 20.28
CA TRP A 99 -11.06 -5.14 19.51
C TRP A 99 -12.18 -4.52 20.36
N ARG A 100 -12.16 -4.69 21.68
CA ARG A 100 -13.22 -4.17 22.57
C ARG A 100 -13.00 -2.72 23.00
N ASN A 101 -11.77 -2.22 22.88
CA ASN A 101 -11.35 -0.93 23.43
C ASN A 101 -10.79 0.03 22.35
N MET A 102 -11.28 -0.08 21.10
CA MET A 102 -10.96 0.89 20.02
C MET A 102 -11.73 2.21 20.15
#